data_AF-A0A3D0M0M4-F1
#
_entry.id   AF-A0A3D0M0M4-F1
#
_cell.length_a   1.000
_cell.length_b   1.000
_cell.length_c   1.000
_cell.angle_alpha   90.00
_cell.angle_beta   90.00
_cell.angle_gamma   90.00
#
_symmetry.space_group_name_H-M   'P 1'
#
loop_
_entity.id
_entity.type
_entity.pdbx_description
1 polymer ?
#
loop_
_entity_poly.entity_id
_entity_poly.type
_entity_poly.pdbx_seq_one_letter_code
_entity_poly.pdbx_strand_id
1 'polypeptide(L)'
;MPLIKDNVEKIFDTASVHKGDLIRAQYSGWDEPRNGIITAVSEEKLTVLFLPGLGNVTNYFAILATEVQAGKWAVRWTTDFVTVNTEGITL
;
A
#
# COMPACT_ATOMS: atom_id res chain seq x y z
N MET A 1 4.67 17.33 33.48
CA MET A 1 3.96 16.65 32.37
C MET A 1 3.98 17.62 31.20
N PRO A 2 4.50 17.25 30.02
CA PRO A 2 4.49 18.17 28.89
C PRO A 2 3.06 18.32 28.36
N LEU A 3 2.71 19.55 27.98
CA LEU A 3 1.40 19.90 27.40
C LEU A 3 1.29 19.47 25.93
N ILE A 4 2.42 19.31 25.25
CA ILE A 4 2.52 19.03 23.81
C ILE A 4 3.34 17.76 23.61
N LYS A 5 2.88 16.94 22.66
CA LYS A 5 3.51 15.72 22.16
C LYS A 5 3.68 15.87 20.65
N ASP A 6 4.82 15.43 20.12
CA ASP A 6 4.99 15.24 18.69
C ASP A 6 4.14 14.07 18.19
N ASN A 7 3.39 14.28 17.11
CA ASN A 7 2.74 13.22 16.34
C ASN A 7 3.44 13.13 14.99
N VAL A 8 4.40 12.21 14.88
CA VAL A 8 5.04 11.91 13.59
C VAL A 8 4.20 10.83 12.91
N GLU A 9 3.19 11.26 12.17
CA GLU A 9 2.45 10.37 11.27
C GLU A 9 3.31 10.09 10.04
N LYS A 10 3.53 8.81 9.75
CA LYS A 10 4.12 8.44 8.47
C LYS A 10 3.04 8.57 7.40
N ILE A 11 3.33 9.39 6.39
CA ILE A 11 2.54 9.54 5.18
C ILE A 11 3.26 8.88 4.00
N PHE A 12 2.51 8.56 2.94
CA PHE A 12 3.07 8.15 1.66
C PHE A 12 3.74 9.33 0.96
N ASP A 13 4.92 9.08 0.41
CA ASP A 13 5.57 10.00 -0.51
C ASP A 13 4.97 9.85 -1.92
N THR A 14 4.16 10.84 -2.32
CA THR A 14 3.47 10.87 -3.62
C THR A 14 4.40 11.01 -4.83
N ALA A 15 5.69 11.33 -4.62
CA ALA A 15 6.71 11.32 -5.67
C ALA A 15 7.34 9.93 -5.88
N SER A 16 7.17 9.01 -4.92
CA SER A 16 7.70 7.65 -4.95
C SER A 16 6.67 6.61 -5.38
N VAL A 17 5.38 6.94 -5.33
CA VAL A 17 4.27 6.06 -5.71
C VAL A 17 3.25 6.83 -6.55
N HIS A 18 2.88 6.25 -7.69
CA HIS A 18 2.07 6.91 -8.70
C HIS A 18 0.85 6.09 -9.09
N LYS A 19 -0.17 6.79 -9.61
CA LYS A 19 -1.28 6.13 -10.29
C LYS A 19 -0.74 5.38 -11.51
N GLY A 20 -1.12 4.11 -11.65
CA GLY A 20 -0.66 3.21 -12.72
C GLY A 20 0.45 2.26 -12.27
N ASP A 21 1.12 2.53 -11.14
CA ASP A 21 2.10 1.61 -10.59
C ASP A 21 1.47 0.25 -10.28
N LEU A 22 2.25 -0.80 -10.50
CA LEU A 22 1.87 -2.16 -10.18
C LEU A 22 2.33 -2.51 -8.78
N ILE A 23 1.48 -3.22 -8.06
CA ILE A 23 1.66 -3.48 -6.64
C ILE A 23 1.32 -4.93 -6.31
N ARG A 24 2.15 -5.54 -5.45
CA ARG A 24 1.86 -6.79 -4.75
C ARG A 24 1.82 -6.48 -3.26
N ALA A 25 0.64 -6.60 -2.66
CA ALA A 25 0.40 -6.27 -1.26
C ALA A 25 -0.15 -7.46 -0.48
N GLN A 26 0.45 -7.73 0.68
CA GLN A 26 -0.01 -8.72 1.65
C GLN A 26 -0.53 -8.00 2.89
N TYR A 27 -1.82 -8.14 3.20
CA TYR A 27 -2.33 -7.76 4.51
C TYR A 27 -2.11 -8.90 5.50
N SER A 28 -1.78 -8.57 6.75
CA SER A 28 -1.54 -9.53 7.83
C SER A 28 -2.64 -10.57 8.04
N GLY A 29 -3.90 -10.23 7.76
CA GLY A 29 -5.05 -11.13 7.89
C GLY A 29 -5.49 -11.84 6.60
N TRP A 30 -4.73 -11.75 5.51
CA TRP A 30 -5.07 -12.43 4.25
C TRP A 30 -4.23 -13.70 4.08
N ASP A 31 -4.84 -14.73 3.51
CA ASP A 31 -4.14 -16.00 3.24
C ASP A 31 -3.04 -15.84 2.17
N GLU A 32 -3.26 -14.96 1.20
CA GLU A 32 -2.36 -14.75 0.05
C GLU A 32 -2.23 -13.26 -0.33
N PRO A 33 -1.10 -12.87 -0.94
CA PRO A 33 -0.89 -11.49 -1.38
C PRO A 33 -1.70 -11.22 -2.64
N ARG A 34 -2.16 -9.99 -2.79
CA ARG A 34 -2.92 -9.57 -3.97
C ARG A 34 -2.06 -8.70 -4.87
N ASN A 35 -2.13 -8.98 -6.16
CA ASN A 35 -1.57 -8.12 -7.19
C ASN A 35 -2.63 -7.11 -7.65
N GLY A 36 -2.21 -5.91 -8.00
CA GLY A 36 -3.11 -4.88 -8.49
C GLY A 36 -2.41 -3.70 -9.15
N ILE A 37 -3.22 -2.72 -9.54
CA ILE A 37 -2.80 -1.43 -10.11
C ILE A 37 -3.25 -0.33 -9.16
N ILE A 38 -2.37 0.61 -8.86
CA ILE A 38 -2.72 1.80 -8.06
C ILE A 38 -3.58 2.73 -8.90
N THR A 39 -4.79 3.05 -8.44
CA THR A 39 -5.75 3.90 -9.15
C THR A 39 -5.92 5.29 -8.55
N ALA A 40 -5.56 5.45 -7.27
CA ALA A 40 -5.51 6.74 -6.59
C ALA A 40 -4.42 6.74 -5.50
N VAL A 41 -3.76 7.88 -5.35
CA VAL A 41 -2.70 8.13 -4.37
C VAL A 41 -3.06 9.38 -3.58
N SER A 42 -2.97 9.29 -2.25
CA SER A 42 -2.87 10.43 -1.35
C SER A 42 -1.81 10.14 -0.28
N GLU A 43 -1.44 11.17 0.48
CA GLU A 43 -0.50 11.06 1.60
C GLU A 43 -0.94 9.99 2.63
N GLU A 44 -2.24 9.77 2.80
CA GLU A 44 -2.75 8.84 3.82
C GLU A 44 -3.13 7.47 3.26
N LYS A 45 -3.41 7.37 1.95
CA LYS A 45 -4.09 6.21 1.38
C LYS A 45 -3.70 5.93 -0.07
N LEU A 46 -3.46 4.66 -0.36
CA LEU A 46 -3.43 4.12 -1.72
C LEU A 46 -4.72 3.35 -2.00
N THR A 47 -5.29 3.54 -3.19
CA THR A 47 -6.40 2.71 -3.68
C THR A 47 -5.91 1.79 -4.77
N VAL A 48 -6.12 0.49 -4.61
CA VAL A 48 -5.60 -0.54 -5.51
C VAL A 48 -6.75 -1.29 -6.15
N LEU A 49 -6.77 -1.31 -7.48
CA LEU A 49 -7.64 -2.17 -8.27
C LEU A 49 -7.05 -3.58 -8.36
N PHE A 50 -7.85 -4.61 -8.11
CA PHE A 50 -7.42 -6.00 -8.18
C PHE A 50 -8.52 -6.92 -8.73
N LEU A 51 -8.10 -8.13 -9.12
CA LEU A 51 -8.98 -9.21 -9.54
C LEU A 51 -9.16 -10.21 -8.38
N PRO A 52 -10.37 -10.34 -7.80
CA PRO A 52 -10.61 -11.18 -6.62
C PRO A 52 -10.74 -12.68 -6.94
N GLY A 53 -10.58 -13.10 -8.21
CA GLY A 53 -10.76 -14.50 -8.62
C GLY A 53 -12.22 -14.98 -8.65
N LEU A 54 -13.18 -14.11 -8.30
CA LEU A 54 -14.62 -14.38 -8.34
C LEU A 54 -15.23 -13.74 -9.58
N GLY A 55 -15.38 -14.53 -10.64
CA GLY A 55 -15.91 -14.08 -11.93
C GLY A 55 -15.06 -12.98 -12.59
N ASN A 56 -15.68 -12.24 -13.51
CA ASN A 56 -15.05 -11.13 -14.23
C ASN A 56 -15.32 -9.78 -13.53
N VAL A 57 -15.09 -9.71 -12.23
CA VAL A 57 -15.35 -8.49 -11.44
C VAL A 57 -14.03 -7.87 -11.02
N THR A 58 -13.89 -6.57 -11.20
CA THR A 58 -12.79 -5.78 -10.64
C THR A 58 -13.22 -5.18 -9.31
N ASN A 59 -12.39 -5.29 -8.27
CA ASN A 59 -12.68 -4.71 -6.95
C ASN A 59 -11.50 -3.87 -6.46
N TYR A 60 -11.70 -3.13 -5.37
CA TYR A 60 -10.69 -2.26 -4.78
C TYR A 60 -10.38 -2.64 -3.35
N PHE A 61 -9.14 -2.42 -2.93
CA PHE A 61 -8.78 -2.33 -1.52
C PHE A 61 -7.96 -1.07 -1.26
N ALA A 62 -7.99 -0.61 -0.02
CA ALA A 62 -7.22 0.53 0.44
C ALA A 62 -6.03 0.07 1.26
N ILE A 63 -4.89 0.73 1.09
CA ILE A 63 -3.72 0.61 1.97
C ILE A 63 -3.57 1.95 2.68
N LEU A 64 -3.65 1.95 4.01
CA LEU A 64 -3.50 3.16 4.82
C LEU A 64 -2.06 3.29 5.31
N ALA A 65 -1.50 4.50 5.26
CA ALA A 65 -0.13 4.77 5.71
C ALA A 65 0.06 4.39 7.20
N THR A 66 -0.97 4.62 8.03
CA THR A 66 -1.00 4.22 9.44
C THR A 66 -0.95 2.70 9.65
N GLU A 67 -1.55 1.92 8.75
CA GLU A 67 -1.50 0.46 8.82
C GLU A 67 -0.18 -0.12 8.34
N VAL A 68 0.43 0.52 7.33
CA VAL A 68 1.80 0.19 6.91
C VAL A 68 2.78 0.48 8.04
N GLN A 69 2.66 1.64 8.69
CA GLN A 69 3.46 1.99 9.88
C GLN A 69 3.26 0.98 11.03
N ALA A 70 2.03 0.47 11.20
CA ALA A 70 1.71 -0.55 12.19
C ALA A 70 2.18 -1.98 11.79
N GLY A 71 2.86 -2.15 10.65
CA GLY A 71 3.37 -3.44 10.20
C GLY A 71 2.29 -4.41 9.71
N LYS A 72 1.08 -3.91 9.39
CA LYS A 72 -0.02 -4.76 8.92
C LYS A 72 0.07 -5.12 7.44
N TRP A 73 0.93 -4.43 6.69
CA TRP A 73 1.06 -4.57 5.25
C TRP A 73 2.52 -4.84 4.88
N ALA A 74 2.74 -5.86 4.04
CA ALA A 74 3.98 -6.00 3.29
C ALA A 74 3.70 -5.63 1.82
N VAL A 75 4.34 -4.56 1.35
CA VAL A 75 4.06 -3.96 0.05
C VAL A 75 5.30 -4.02 -0.84
N ARG A 76 5.10 -4.42 -2.10
CA ARG A 76 6.10 -4.30 -3.17
C ARG A 76 5.46 -3.59 -4.35
N TRP A 77 6.12 -2.59 -4.92
CA TRP A 77 5.58 -1.88 -6.09
C TRP A 77 6.67 -1.56 -7.11
N THR A 78 6.24 -1.30 -8.33
CA THR A 78 7.11 -0.94 -9.45
C THR A 78 6.37 -0.03 -10.42
N THR A 79 7.11 0.91 -11.01
CA THR A 79 6.63 1.79 -12.09
C THR A 79 7.06 1.27 -13.46
N ASP A 80 8.19 0.58 -13.54
CA ASP A 80 8.89 0.27 -14.80
C ASP A 80 9.20 -1.22 -15.00
N PHE A 81 8.90 -2.08 -14.01
CA PHE A 81 9.29 -3.49 -13.95
C PHE A 81 10.80 -3.77 -13.98
N VAL A 82 11.64 -2.74 -13.85
CA VAL A 82 13.09 -2.87 -13.72
C VAL A 82 13.48 -2.83 -12.25
N THR A 83 12.88 -1.91 -11.50
CA THR A 83 13.12 -1.73 -10.06
C THR A 83 11.88 -2.10 -9.27
N VAL A 84 12.05 -2.91 -8.22
CA VAL A 84 10.98 -3.26 -7.29
C VAL A 84 11.28 -2.63 -5.93
N ASN A 85 10.45 -1.67 -5.55
CA ASN A 85 10.49 -1.03 -4.25
C ASN A 85 9.71 -1.86 -3.22
N THR A 86 10.06 -1.73 -1.93
CA THR A 86 9.44 -2.52 -0.86
C THR A 86 9.25 -1.71 0.41
N GLU A 87 8.12 -1.89 1.11
CA GLU A 87 7.80 -1.22 2.38
C GLU A 87 7.00 -2.16 3.30
N GLY A 88 7.11 -1.99 4.62
CA GLY A 88 6.35 -2.78 5.61
C GLY A 88 6.74 -4.26 5.68
N ILE A 89 7.88 -4.64 5.08
CA ILE A 89 8.47 -5.97 5.23
C ILE A 89 9.32 -5.96 6.50
N THR A 90 8.91 -6.69 7.53
CA THR A 90 9.80 -6.98 8.67
C THR A 90 10.88 -7.97 8.20
N LEU A 91 12.15 -7.61 8.38
CA LEU A 91 13.31 -8.49 8.14
C LEU A 91 13.29 -9.72 9.04
#